data_AF-A0A0G4IC20-F1
#
_entry.id   AF-A0A0G4IC20-F1
#
_cell.length_a   1.000
_cell.length_b   1.000
_cell.length_c   1.000
_cell.angle_alpha   90.00
_cell.angle_beta   90.00
_cell.angle_gamma   90.00
#
_symmetry.space_group_name_H-M   'P 1'
#
loop_
_entity.id
_entity.type
_entity.pdbx_description
1 polymer ?
#
loop_
_entity_poly.entity_id
_entity_poly.type
_entity_poly.pdbx_seq_one_letter_code
_entity_poly.pdbx_strand_id
1 'polypeptide(L)'
;MAACRFECKAGGSSKFWEISTDEKTTTIRFGKIGTDGVTQIKAHGSAAEAEKYEATQKASKLKKGYKEVVTSGTAKRKAPAPDEPPKKSKADSEKVTGGDAPSTSSLKKHLTMDEKFWEIVLAGSKTTVRFGKIGTSGSTSVKEHKDAPSAKKFYDKMVAEKTGKGYEEEDEDGDGDDDEDDEGNREFDPNDFWDTEYPALGPQPLTDAIVSEVESRLGFKLPRDYVEFFKQTQNGGTPKRTCYEEEVGSISNMYGIGTGDGETLVGMSDNWLNEWEYPNDCVYFAETPSAGHDMVAFDYSECGPQGSPSVVNIDQEGDYERNKIADSFSEFIRMLKPEEDD
;
A
#
# COMPACT_ATOMS: atom_id res chain seq x y z
N MET A 1 -1.01 28.36 -4.27
CA MET A 1 -0.50 27.47 -5.36
C MET A 1 -0.10 28.32 -6.56
N ALA A 2 1.20 28.50 -6.79
CA ALA A 2 1.71 29.05 -8.04
C ALA A 2 2.37 27.89 -8.79
N ALA A 3 1.76 27.46 -9.90
CA ALA A 3 2.40 26.49 -10.78
C ALA A 3 3.34 27.24 -11.73
N CYS A 4 4.60 26.82 -11.80
CA CYS A 4 5.56 27.38 -12.72
C CYS A 4 5.65 26.51 -13.98
N ARG A 5 5.23 27.06 -15.11
CA ARG A 5 5.28 26.40 -16.41
C ARG A 5 6.51 26.83 -17.20
N PHE A 6 7.15 25.85 -17.81
CA PHE A 6 8.33 25.99 -18.64
C PHE A 6 8.08 25.36 -20.01
N GLU A 7 8.50 26.05 -21.06
CA GLU A 7 8.36 25.55 -22.45
C GLU A 7 9.71 25.51 -23.15
N CYS A 8 9.92 24.48 -23.97
CA CYS A 8 11.08 24.33 -24.83
C CYS A 8 10.63 23.95 -26.24
N LYS A 9 11.00 24.78 -27.23
CA LYS A 9 10.73 24.59 -28.66
C LYS A 9 12.08 24.50 -29.37
N ALA A 10 12.64 23.29 -29.46
CA ALA A 10 13.94 23.03 -30.10
C ALA A 10 13.88 21.70 -30.88
N GLY A 11 14.52 21.67 -32.06
CA GLY A 11 14.66 20.45 -32.88
C GLY A 11 13.33 19.85 -33.36
N GLY A 12 12.35 20.67 -33.75
CA GLY A 12 11.04 20.20 -34.25
C GLY A 12 10.08 19.65 -33.18
N SER A 13 10.48 19.64 -31.90
CA SER A 13 9.64 19.21 -30.79
C SER A 13 9.28 20.38 -29.86
N SER A 14 7.98 20.50 -29.55
CA SER A 14 7.45 21.45 -28.57
C SER A 14 7.11 20.71 -27.28
N LYS A 15 7.85 20.96 -26.20
CA LYS A 15 7.68 20.29 -24.90
C LYS A 15 7.31 21.32 -23.82
N PHE A 16 6.43 20.91 -22.91
CA PHE A 16 6.17 21.65 -21.68
C PHE A 16 6.62 20.83 -20.47
N TRP A 17 6.97 21.56 -19.41
CA TRP A 17 7.26 21.03 -18.10
C TRP A 17 6.71 22.02 -17.08
N GLU A 18 5.92 21.56 -16.13
CA GLU A 18 5.27 22.37 -15.13
C GLU A 18 5.51 21.73 -13.77
N ILE A 19 5.74 22.56 -12.77
CA ILE A 19 5.90 22.13 -11.39
C ILE A 19 5.02 22.97 -10.49
N SER A 20 4.31 22.31 -9.59
CA SER A 20 3.54 22.93 -8.52
C SER A 20 3.88 22.26 -7.21
N THR A 21 4.05 23.06 -6.17
CA THR A 21 4.25 22.58 -4.81
C THR A 21 3.01 22.88 -3.99
N ASP A 22 2.54 21.88 -3.27
CA ASP A 22 1.44 21.96 -2.32
C ASP A 22 1.90 21.33 -1.00
N GLU A 23 2.15 22.19 -0.01
CA GLU A 23 2.74 21.82 1.27
C GLU A 23 3.96 20.90 1.13
N LYS A 24 3.81 19.61 1.47
CA LYS A 24 4.86 18.59 1.45
C LYS A 24 4.97 17.84 0.12
N THR A 25 4.19 18.20 -0.88
CA THR A 25 4.10 17.45 -2.14
C THR A 25 4.45 18.32 -3.33
N THR A 26 5.30 17.80 -4.20
CA THR A 26 5.61 18.43 -5.48
C THR A 26 4.97 17.63 -6.61
N THR A 27 4.12 18.28 -7.40
CA THR A 27 3.51 17.72 -8.60
C THR A 27 4.21 18.29 -9.83
N ILE A 28 4.72 17.42 -10.68
CA ILE A 28 5.39 17.75 -11.93
C ILE A 28 4.55 17.21 -13.07
N ARG A 29 4.21 18.05 -14.04
CA ARG A 29 3.53 17.63 -15.28
C ARG A 29 4.42 17.91 -16.47
N PHE A 30 4.62 16.94 -17.36
CA PHE A 30 5.48 17.14 -18.53
C PHE A 30 4.99 16.39 -19.76
N GLY A 31 5.24 16.94 -20.95
CA GLY A 31 4.77 16.32 -22.17
C GLY A 31 5.04 17.14 -23.42
N LYS A 32 4.45 16.71 -24.54
CA LYS A 32 4.41 17.53 -25.75
C LYS A 32 3.32 18.59 -25.59
N ILE A 33 3.59 19.81 -26.04
CA ILE A 33 2.59 20.89 -26.04
C ILE A 33 1.39 20.43 -26.87
N GLY A 34 0.18 20.46 -26.27
CA GLY A 34 -1.06 19.98 -26.88
C GLY A 34 -1.50 18.56 -26.46
N THR A 35 -0.75 17.89 -25.60
CA THR A 35 -1.14 16.59 -24.99
C THR A 35 -1.39 16.76 -23.49
N ASP A 36 -2.13 15.82 -22.89
CA ASP A 36 -2.34 15.79 -21.43
C ASP A 36 -1.04 15.53 -20.65
N GLY A 37 0.01 15.04 -21.32
CA GLY A 37 1.31 14.82 -20.71
C GLY A 37 1.31 13.69 -19.68
N VAL A 38 2.37 13.64 -18.89
CA VAL A 38 2.59 12.67 -17.80
C VAL A 38 2.63 13.46 -16.50
N THR A 39 1.99 12.93 -15.46
CA THR A 39 1.98 13.52 -14.13
C THR A 39 2.87 12.71 -13.21
N GLN A 40 3.82 13.38 -12.56
CA GLN A 40 4.72 12.81 -11.57
C GLN A 40 4.51 13.51 -10.23
N ILE A 41 4.27 12.74 -9.18
CA ILE A 41 4.04 13.22 -7.83
C ILE A 41 5.22 12.78 -6.97
N LYS A 42 5.73 13.69 -6.13
CA LYS A 42 6.77 13.42 -5.17
C LYS A 42 6.41 13.99 -3.80
N ALA A 43 6.38 13.13 -2.78
CA ALA A 43 6.24 13.55 -1.39
C ALA A 43 7.60 13.91 -0.78
N HIS A 44 7.59 14.86 0.16
CA HIS A 44 8.74 15.37 0.89
C HIS A 44 8.49 15.30 2.40
N GLY A 45 9.54 15.28 3.22
CA GLY A 45 9.41 15.26 4.68
C GLY A 45 8.79 16.55 5.24
N SER A 46 9.03 17.68 4.57
CA SER A 46 8.56 19.00 4.98
C SER A 46 8.26 19.92 3.79
N ALA A 47 7.50 20.99 4.04
CA ALA A 47 7.20 21.99 3.02
C ALA A 47 8.47 22.72 2.52
N ALA A 48 9.41 23.01 3.42
CA ALA A 48 10.69 23.61 3.07
C ALA A 48 11.53 22.71 2.14
N GLU A 49 11.44 21.39 2.28
CA GLU A 49 12.10 20.46 1.37
C GLU A 49 11.43 20.39 0.00
N ALA A 50 10.11 20.50 -0.05
CA ALA A 50 9.37 20.57 -1.30
C ALA A 50 9.71 21.84 -2.10
N GLU A 51 9.80 22.99 -1.42
CA GLU A 51 10.24 24.26 -2.03
C GLU A 51 11.70 24.22 -2.51
N LYS A 52 12.62 23.66 -1.72
CA LYS A 52 14.02 23.47 -2.15
C LYS A 52 14.13 22.56 -3.36
N TYR A 53 13.35 21.48 -3.39
CA TYR A 53 13.29 20.58 -4.53
C TYR A 53 12.74 21.29 -5.77
N GLU A 54 11.67 22.08 -5.61
CA GLU A 54 11.08 22.89 -6.67
C GLU A 54 12.11 23.86 -7.27
N ALA A 55 12.77 24.65 -6.43
CA ALA A 55 13.81 25.60 -6.84
C ALA A 55 14.96 24.91 -7.59
N THR A 56 15.39 23.75 -7.11
CA THR A 56 16.46 22.95 -7.74
C THR A 56 16.02 22.45 -9.13
N GLN A 57 14.79 21.96 -9.27
CA GLN A 57 14.25 21.51 -10.55
C GLN A 57 14.11 22.68 -11.54
N LYS A 58 13.59 23.84 -11.10
CA LYS A 58 13.48 25.06 -11.91
C LYS A 58 14.86 25.49 -12.46
N ALA A 59 15.87 25.55 -11.59
CA ALA A 59 17.24 25.90 -12.00
C ALA A 59 17.81 24.90 -13.03
N SER A 60 17.56 23.60 -12.84
CA SER A 60 17.97 22.55 -13.78
C SER A 60 17.30 22.70 -15.17
N LYS A 61 16.02 23.11 -15.21
CA LYS A 61 15.28 23.32 -16.47
C LYS A 61 15.74 24.56 -17.22
N LEU A 62 15.98 25.66 -16.51
CA LEU A 62 16.54 26.89 -17.08
C LEU A 62 17.91 26.63 -17.73
N LYS A 63 18.79 25.88 -17.05
CA LYS A 63 20.10 25.48 -17.60
C LYS A 63 19.97 24.60 -18.86
N LYS A 64 18.89 23.84 -18.99
CA LYS A 64 18.57 22.99 -20.17
C LYS A 64 17.87 23.76 -21.30
N GLY A 65 17.80 25.09 -21.22
CA GLY A 65 17.23 25.95 -22.26
C GLY A 65 15.70 26.01 -22.28
N TYR A 66 15.03 25.56 -21.21
CA TYR A 66 13.60 25.81 -21.05
C TYR A 66 13.38 27.27 -20.64
N LYS A 67 12.33 27.89 -21.20
CA LYS A 67 11.93 29.26 -20.85
C LYS A 67 10.72 29.21 -19.95
N GLU A 68 10.77 29.92 -18.83
CA GLU A 68 9.60 30.10 -17.96
C GLU A 68 8.54 30.91 -18.70
N VAL A 69 7.30 30.45 -18.65
CA VAL A 69 6.15 31.12 -19.24
C VAL A 69 5.17 31.39 -18.11
N VAL A 70 5.02 32.65 -17.72
CA VAL A 70 4.03 33.07 -16.73
C VAL A 70 2.66 32.99 -17.39
N THR A 71 1.90 31.94 -17.09
CA THR A 71 0.50 31.84 -17.50
C THR A 71 -0.35 32.65 -16.52
N SER A 72 -0.58 33.92 -16.83
CA SER A 72 -1.61 34.72 -16.17
C SER A 72 -3.00 34.26 -16.64
N GLY A 73 -3.73 33.55 -15.76
CA GLY A 73 -5.20 33.51 -15.77
C GLY A 73 -5.91 32.41 -16.55
N THR A 74 -6.64 31.57 -15.79
CA THR A 74 -7.98 31.02 -16.12
C THR A 74 -8.11 30.13 -17.37
N ALA A 75 -7.64 28.89 -17.26
CA ALA A 75 -8.29 27.78 -17.96
C ALA A 75 -8.89 26.85 -16.90
N LYS A 76 -10.18 26.99 -16.65
CA LYS A 76 -10.98 26.09 -15.81
C LYS A 76 -10.92 24.69 -16.44
N ARG A 77 -10.02 23.83 -15.96
CA ARG A 77 -10.01 22.39 -16.24
C ARG A 77 -9.73 21.65 -14.94
N LYS A 78 -10.63 20.73 -14.63
CA LYS A 78 -10.85 20.02 -13.37
C LYS A 78 -9.55 19.43 -12.83
N ALA A 79 -9.08 19.94 -11.70
CA ALA A 79 -8.20 19.20 -10.80
C ALA A 79 -8.96 17.93 -10.34
N PRO A 80 -8.33 16.76 -10.25
CA PRO A 80 -8.95 15.65 -9.54
C PRO A 80 -9.13 16.10 -8.08
N ALA A 81 -10.38 16.25 -7.67
CA ALA A 81 -10.74 16.62 -6.32
C ALA A 81 -10.48 15.42 -5.39
N PRO A 82 -10.05 15.67 -4.14
CA PRO A 82 -10.04 14.64 -3.10
C PRO A 82 -11.50 14.23 -2.81
N ASP A 83 -11.78 12.94 -2.86
CA ASP A 83 -13.09 12.37 -2.56
C ASP A 83 -13.42 12.58 -1.07
N GLU A 84 -14.48 13.34 -0.80
CA GLU A 84 -15.29 13.26 0.42
C GLU A 84 -16.78 13.10 0.02
N PRO A 85 -17.62 12.49 0.87
CA PRO A 85 -18.59 11.45 0.48
C PRO A 85 -20.03 11.96 0.27
N PRO A 86 -20.92 11.24 -0.45
CA PRO A 86 -22.31 11.66 -0.61
C PRO A 86 -23.21 11.16 0.53
N LYS A 87 -23.93 12.08 1.18
CA LYS A 87 -25.08 11.77 2.06
C LYS A 87 -26.39 11.70 1.26
N LYS A 88 -27.05 10.54 1.36
CA LYS A 88 -28.49 10.19 1.38
C LYS A 88 -29.51 11.04 0.59
N SER A 89 -30.22 10.38 -0.33
CA SER A 89 -31.68 10.49 -0.51
C SER A 89 -32.28 9.16 -0.98
N LYS A 90 -33.47 8.84 -0.46
CA LYS A 90 -34.16 7.53 -0.47
C LYS A 90 -34.89 7.18 -1.79
N ALA A 91 -34.91 5.87 -2.05
CA ALA A 91 -35.99 4.99 -2.56
C ALA A 91 -36.81 5.37 -3.82
N ASP A 92 -36.75 4.51 -4.85
CA ASP A 92 -37.89 3.67 -5.24
C ASP A 92 -37.38 2.37 -5.91
N SER A 93 -38.21 1.33 -5.90
CA SER A 93 -37.91 -0.08 -6.14
C SER A 93 -38.25 -0.47 -7.58
N GLU A 94 -37.39 -1.22 -8.28
CA GLU A 94 -37.81 -2.44 -9.00
C GLU A 94 -36.61 -3.25 -9.54
N LYS A 95 -36.92 -4.48 -9.95
CA LYS A 95 -36.17 -5.72 -9.88
C LYS A 95 -35.56 -6.12 -11.24
N VAL A 96 -34.63 -7.09 -11.22
CA VAL A 96 -34.15 -7.96 -12.34
C VAL A 96 -33.07 -7.28 -13.21
N THR A 97 -31.88 -7.82 -13.52
CA THR A 97 -31.36 -9.18 -13.74
C THR A 97 -29.83 -9.15 -13.62
N GLY A 98 -29.22 -10.28 -13.27
CA GLY A 98 -27.77 -10.47 -13.30
C GLY A 98 -27.12 -10.30 -14.68
N GLY A 99 -25.81 -10.08 -14.64
CA GLY A 99 -24.94 -9.98 -15.80
C GLY A 99 -23.52 -9.64 -15.36
N ASP A 100 -22.69 -10.69 -15.25
CA ASP A 100 -21.23 -10.72 -15.31
C ASP A 100 -20.55 -9.40 -15.75
N ALA A 101 -19.68 -8.84 -14.90
CA ALA A 101 -18.77 -7.76 -15.26
C ALA A 101 -17.32 -8.22 -15.02
N PRO A 102 -16.42 -8.04 -16.01
CA PRO A 102 -15.20 -8.82 -16.15
C PRO A 102 -14.10 -8.41 -15.17
N SER A 103 -13.45 -9.42 -14.61
CA SER A 103 -12.20 -9.33 -13.86
C SER A 103 -11.13 -8.61 -14.69
N THR A 104 -10.77 -7.37 -14.35
CA THR A 104 -9.68 -6.64 -15.00
C THR A 104 -8.35 -7.04 -14.37
N SER A 105 -7.71 -8.07 -14.93
CA SER A 105 -6.31 -8.43 -14.65
C SER A 105 -5.40 -7.20 -14.81
N SER A 106 -4.68 -6.82 -13.76
CA SER A 106 -3.66 -5.78 -13.79
C SER A 106 -2.29 -6.44 -13.75
N LEU A 107 -1.36 -6.04 -14.61
CA LEU A 107 0.02 -6.56 -14.62
C LEU A 107 0.92 -5.65 -13.80
N LYS A 108 1.76 -6.23 -12.94
CA LYS A 108 2.77 -5.52 -12.14
C LYS A 108 4.14 -6.13 -12.42
N LYS A 109 5.17 -5.31 -12.57
CA LYS A 109 6.58 -5.76 -12.62
C LYS A 109 7.40 -4.86 -11.69
N HIS A 110 8.16 -5.51 -10.81
CA HIS A 110 9.14 -4.90 -9.92
C HIS A 110 10.54 -5.15 -10.47
N LEU A 111 11.41 -4.15 -10.34
CA LEU A 111 12.77 -4.14 -10.85
C LEU A 111 13.66 -3.39 -9.85
N THR A 112 14.78 -3.99 -9.46
CA THR A 112 15.75 -3.37 -8.54
C THR A 112 17.07 -3.11 -9.27
N MET A 113 17.83 -2.10 -8.82
CA MET A 113 19.17 -1.78 -9.32
C MET A 113 19.93 -0.98 -8.27
N ASP A 114 20.93 -1.59 -7.65
CA ASP A 114 21.61 -1.05 -6.46
C ASP A 114 20.58 -0.68 -5.36
N GLU A 115 20.77 0.46 -4.67
CA GLU A 115 19.84 1.02 -3.67
C GLU A 115 18.55 1.63 -4.27
N LYS A 116 18.16 1.27 -5.50
CA LYS A 116 17.01 1.87 -6.20
C LYS A 116 16.02 0.81 -6.59
N PHE A 117 14.74 1.17 -6.45
CA PHE A 117 13.64 0.37 -6.95
C PHE A 117 12.92 1.08 -8.09
N TRP A 118 12.34 0.29 -8.98
CA TRP A 118 11.47 0.73 -10.04
C TRP A 118 10.34 -0.28 -10.22
N GLU A 119 9.11 0.19 -10.26
CA GLU A 119 7.93 -0.65 -10.39
C GLU A 119 7.00 -0.04 -11.44
N ILE A 120 6.37 -0.88 -12.23
CA ILE A 120 5.32 -0.48 -13.16
C ILE A 120 4.08 -1.35 -12.99
N VAL A 121 2.91 -0.70 -12.91
CA VAL A 121 1.60 -1.31 -12.83
C VAL A 121 0.78 -0.90 -14.05
N LEU A 122 0.25 -1.88 -14.78
CA LEU A 122 -0.67 -1.73 -15.89
C LEU A 122 -2.08 -2.10 -15.43
N ALA A 123 -2.97 -1.11 -15.38
CA ALA A 123 -4.38 -1.29 -15.07
C ALA A 123 -5.23 -0.76 -16.23
N GLY A 124 -5.75 -1.66 -17.06
CA GLY A 124 -6.53 -1.30 -18.26
C GLY A 124 -5.74 -0.43 -19.24
N SER A 125 -6.18 0.81 -19.47
CA SER A 125 -5.52 1.80 -20.34
C SER A 125 -4.54 2.73 -19.61
N LYS A 126 -4.25 2.47 -18.33
CA LYS A 126 -3.42 3.34 -17.49
C LYS A 126 -2.17 2.59 -17.01
N THR A 127 -1.02 3.27 -17.06
CA THR A 127 0.23 2.77 -16.47
C THR A 127 0.69 3.69 -15.35
N THR A 128 0.97 3.11 -14.19
CA THR A 128 1.53 3.79 -13.02
C THR A 128 2.94 3.28 -12.81
N VAL A 129 3.92 4.17 -12.79
CA VAL A 129 5.33 3.84 -12.57
C VAL A 129 5.75 4.44 -11.23
N ARG A 130 6.26 3.63 -10.31
CA ARG A 130 6.84 4.10 -9.05
C ARG A 130 8.35 3.87 -9.08
N PHE A 131 9.13 4.83 -8.59
CA PHE A 131 10.59 4.69 -8.55
C PHE A 131 11.20 5.52 -7.43
N GLY A 132 12.30 5.06 -6.87
CA GLY A 132 12.94 5.77 -5.76
C GLY A 132 14.20 5.08 -5.28
N LYS A 133 14.73 5.59 -4.17
CA LYS A 133 15.67 4.83 -3.36
C LYS A 133 14.88 3.87 -2.48
N ILE A 134 15.39 2.66 -2.31
CA ILE A 134 14.84 1.66 -1.39
C ILE A 134 14.80 2.29 0.02
N GLY A 135 13.68 2.11 0.75
CA GLY A 135 13.44 2.75 2.05
C GLY A 135 12.88 4.19 2.02
N THR A 136 12.56 4.75 0.84
CA THR A 136 11.88 6.06 0.72
C THR A 136 10.51 5.93 0.06
N SER A 137 9.59 6.87 0.31
CA SER A 137 8.26 6.88 -0.34
C SER A 137 8.33 6.94 -1.87
N GLY A 138 9.48 7.35 -2.44
CA GLY A 138 9.76 7.36 -3.86
C GLY A 138 9.05 8.48 -4.62
N SER A 139 8.93 8.30 -5.93
CA SER A 139 8.20 9.17 -6.85
C SER A 139 7.27 8.33 -7.70
N THR A 140 6.05 8.82 -7.90
CA THR A 140 5.02 8.11 -8.66
C THR A 140 4.71 8.87 -9.93
N SER A 141 4.70 8.19 -11.07
CA SER A 141 4.47 8.74 -12.39
C SER A 141 3.29 8.03 -13.04
N VAL A 142 2.22 8.76 -13.31
CA VAL A 142 0.98 8.24 -13.89
C VAL A 142 0.89 8.67 -15.35
N LYS A 143 0.61 7.69 -16.22
CA LYS A 143 0.38 7.92 -17.65
C LYS A 143 -0.84 7.17 -18.14
N GLU A 144 -1.73 7.91 -18.79
CA GLU A 144 -2.93 7.37 -19.42
C GLU A 144 -2.68 7.18 -20.92
N HIS A 145 -3.16 6.07 -21.46
CA HIS A 145 -3.04 5.70 -22.86
C HIS A 145 -4.41 5.65 -23.53
N LYS A 146 -4.41 5.65 -24.86
CA LYS A 146 -5.63 5.66 -25.66
C LYS A 146 -6.49 4.40 -25.43
N ASP A 147 -5.86 3.25 -25.20
CA ASP A 147 -6.48 1.94 -25.10
C ASP A 147 -5.57 0.97 -24.33
N ALA A 148 -6.14 -0.14 -23.86
CA ALA A 148 -5.40 -1.16 -23.10
C ALA A 148 -4.22 -1.79 -23.88
N PRO A 149 -4.33 -2.11 -25.19
CA PRO A 149 -3.19 -2.56 -25.99
C PRO A 149 -2.03 -1.55 -26.06
N SER A 150 -2.34 -0.26 -26.15
CA SER A 150 -1.34 0.82 -26.14
C SER A 150 -0.64 0.94 -24.79
N ALA A 151 -1.37 0.74 -23.70
CA ALA A 151 -0.83 0.70 -22.35
C ALA A 151 0.09 -0.52 -22.15
N LYS A 152 -0.31 -1.70 -22.64
CA LYS A 152 0.51 -2.91 -22.61
C LYS A 152 1.81 -2.76 -23.41
N LYS A 153 1.76 -2.23 -24.63
CA LYS A 153 2.97 -1.92 -25.41
C LYS A 153 3.92 -0.96 -24.70
N PHE A 154 3.37 0.01 -23.99
CA PHE A 154 4.17 0.93 -23.18
C PHE A 154 4.78 0.22 -21.96
N TYR A 155 4.02 -0.65 -21.30
CA TYR A 155 4.49 -1.50 -20.20
C TYR A 155 5.67 -2.37 -20.63
N ASP A 156 5.49 -3.22 -21.66
CA ASP A 156 6.52 -4.14 -22.15
C ASP A 156 7.79 -3.38 -22.57
N LYS A 157 7.61 -2.21 -23.21
CA LYS A 157 8.72 -1.33 -23.60
C LYS A 157 9.48 -0.77 -22.39
N MET A 158 8.78 -0.34 -21.35
CA MET A 158 9.41 0.24 -20.17
C MET A 158 10.15 -0.82 -19.37
N VAL A 159 9.60 -2.04 -19.25
CA VAL A 159 10.27 -3.20 -18.64
C VAL A 159 11.56 -3.51 -19.41
N ALA A 160 11.48 -3.77 -20.71
CA ALA A 160 12.66 -4.09 -21.53
C ALA A 160 13.73 -2.97 -21.52
N GLU A 161 13.33 -1.69 -21.49
CA GLU A 161 14.27 -0.58 -21.36
C GLU A 161 14.97 -0.57 -20.00
N LYS A 162 14.29 -1.01 -18.94
CA LYS A 162 14.83 -1.07 -17.59
C LYS A 162 15.71 -2.28 -17.38
N THR A 163 15.28 -3.47 -17.81
CA THR A 163 16.08 -4.70 -17.81
C THR A 163 17.37 -4.51 -18.62
N GLY A 164 17.30 -3.84 -19.78
CA GLY A 164 18.49 -3.51 -20.58
C GLY A 164 19.44 -2.46 -19.96
N LYS A 165 19.02 -1.73 -18.91
CA LYS A 165 19.85 -0.79 -18.15
C LYS A 165 20.51 -1.43 -16.92
N GLY A 166 20.40 -2.75 -16.77
CA GLY A 166 20.93 -3.49 -15.63
C GLY A 166 20.03 -3.45 -14.41
N TYR A 167 18.74 -3.13 -14.56
CA TYR A 167 17.78 -3.48 -13.52
C TYR A 167 17.50 -4.97 -13.62
N GLU A 168 17.58 -5.67 -12.51
CA GLU A 168 17.32 -7.11 -12.46
C GLU A 168 15.83 -7.34 -12.22
N GLU A 169 15.30 -8.34 -12.94
CA GLU A 169 13.96 -8.88 -12.72
C GLU A 169 14.04 -9.80 -11.51
N GLU A 170 13.35 -9.45 -10.43
CA GLU A 170 12.95 -10.44 -9.44
C GLU A 170 11.84 -11.26 -10.10
N ASP A 171 12.23 -12.37 -10.72
CA ASP A 171 11.32 -13.40 -11.17
C ASP A 171 11.10 -14.37 -9.98
N GLU A 172 9.95 -14.24 -9.30
CA GLU A 172 9.36 -15.34 -8.54
C GLU A 172 8.93 -16.41 -9.56
N ASP A 173 9.84 -17.28 -9.99
CA ASP A 173 9.57 -18.60 -10.59
C ASP A 173 10.93 -19.29 -10.86
N GLY A 174 11.46 -19.97 -9.85
CA GLY A 174 12.71 -20.72 -9.92
C GLY A 174 12.72 -21.89 -8.96
N ASP A 175 11.96 -22.94 -9.29
CA ASP A 175 12.08 -24.29 -8.75
C ASP A 175 13.54 -24.76 -8.93
N GLY A 176 14.21 -25.02 -7.81
CA GLY A 176 15.63 -25.33 -7.73
C GLY A 176 15.94 -25.91 -6.36
N ASP A 177 15.52 -27.17 -6.19
CA ASP A 177 15.98 -28.11 -5.17
C ASP A 177 17.52 -28.19 -5.19
N ASP A 178 18.19 -27.72 -4.13
CA ASP A 178 19.28 -28.38 -3.41
C ASP A 178 20.00 -27.39 -2.46
N ASP A 179 20.44 -27.97 -1.34
CA ASP A 179 21.41 -27.47 -0.36
C ASP A 179 20.93 -26.51 0.76
N GLU A 180 20.51 -27.15 1.87
CA GLU A 180 21.23 -27.13 3.16
C GLU A 180 21.60 -25.75 3.78
N ASP A 181 20.94 -25.47 4.92
CA ASP A 181 21.41 -24.66 6.06
C ASP A 181 22.02 -23.26 5.81
N ASP A 182 21.16 -22.25 5.69
CA ASP A 182 21.45 -20.90 6.24
C ASP A 182 20.14 -20.23 6.69
N GLU A 183 19.64 -20.65 7.85
CA GLU A 183 18.53 -20.00 8.58
C GLU A 183 18.98 -18.69 9.27
N GLY A 184 19.86 -17.93 8.61
CA GLY A 184 20.51 -16.77 9.20
C GLY A 184 20.08 -15.42 8.66
N ASN A 185 19.62 -15.32 7.40
CA ASN A 185 19.42 -14.00 6.78
C ASN A 185 18.55 -13.98 5.50
N ARG A 186 17.48 -14.77 5.39
CA ARG A 186 16.49 -14.50 4.32
C ARG A 186 15.83 -13.15 4.59
N GLU A 187 16.03 -12.19 3.69
CA GLU A 187 15.36 -10.89 3.74
C GLU A 187 13.84 -11.10 3.76
N PHE A 188 13.14 -10.41 4.66
CA PHE A 188 11.68 -10.53 4.79
C PHE A 188 11.00 -10.17 3.47
N ASP A 189 10.38 -11.15 2.80
CA ASP A 189 9.56 -10.93 1.61
C ASP A 189 8.06 -10.90 1.97
N PRO A 190 7.39 -9.73 1.83
CA PRO A 190 5.96 -9.61 2.03
C PRO A 190 5.10 -10.52 1.13
N ASN A 191 5.57 -10.87 -0.08
CA ASN A 191 4.79 -11.67 -1.03
C ASN A 191 4.81 -13.16 -0.67
N ASP A 192 5.88 -13.63 -0.03
CA ASP A 192 6.05 -15.00 0.46
C ASP A 192 5.44 -15.23 1.86
N PHE A 193 4.74 -14.23 2.42
CA PHE A 193 4.25 -14.29 3.80
C PHE A 193 3.07 -15.24 4.02
N TRP A 194 2.12 -15.27 3.07
CA TRP A 194 0.85 -15.98 3.23
C TRP A 194 0.93 -17.41 2.72
N ASP A 195 0.33 -18.33 3.45
CA ASP A 195 0.06 -19.68 2.97
C ASP A 195 -1.00 -19.63 1.87
N THR A 196 -0.60 -20.01 0.66
CA THR A 196 -1.45 -19.96 -0.54
C THR A 196 -2.55 -21.02 -0.55
N GLU A 197 -2.49 -22.02 0.32
CA GLU A 197 -3.58 -22.99 0.49
C GLU A 197 -4.83 -22.34 1.12
N TYR A 198 -4.65 -21.26 1.88
CA TYR A 198 -5.73 -20.58 2.60
C TYR A 198 -6.00 -19.18 2.02
N PRO A 199 -7.24 -18.90 1.58
CA PRO A 199 -7.57 -17.62 0.97
C PRO A 199 -7.63 -16.48 2.00
N ALA A 200 -7.67 -15.25 1.48
CA ALA A 200 -7.92 -14.06 2.30
C ALA A 200 -9.22 -14.16 3.10
N LEU A 201 -9.18 -13.79 4.38
CA LEU A 201 -10.35 -13.75 5.26
C LEU A 201 -11.14 -12.44 5.16
N GLY A 202 -10.53 -11.39 4.59
CA GLY A 202 -11.14 -10.08 4.40
C GLY A 202 -11.52 -9.74 2.95
N PRO A 203 -12.28 -8.66 2.75
CA PRO A 203 -12.63 -8.17 1.42
C PRO A 203 -11.38 -7.79 0.61
N GLN A 204 -11.40 -8.16 -0.68
CA GLN A 204 -10.34 -7.89 -1.64
C GLN A 204 -10.88 -7.07 -2.83
N PRO A 205 -10.24 -5.96 -3.24
CA PRO A 205 -9.07 -5.35 -2.61
C PRO A 205 -9.43 -4.62 -1.31
N LEU A 206 -8.46 -4.52 -0.38
CA LEU A 206 -8.60 -3.65 0.78
C LEU A 206 -8.55 -2.17 0.36
N THR A 207 -9.65 -1.44 0.58
CA THR A 207 -9.77 -0.02 0.23
C THR A 207 -9.74 0.89 1.44
N ASP A 208 -9.39 2.16 1.26
CA ASP A 208 -9.45 3.18 2.33
C ASP A 208 -10.85 3.33 2.92
N ALA A 209 -11.90 3.13 2.11
CA ALA A 209 -13.27 3.20 2.59
C ALA A 209 -13.59 2.06 3.58
N ILE A 210 -13.12 0.84 3.30
CA ILE A 210 -13.27 -0.31 4.21
C ILE A 210 -12.48 -0.07 5.50
N VAL A 211 -11.22 0.37 5.39
CA VAL A 211 -10.39 0.69 6.57
C VAL A 211 -11.07 1.74 7.44
N SER A 212 -11.53 2.84 6.84
CA SER A 212 -12.21 3.92 7.56
C SER A 212 -13.50 3.46 8.25
N GLU A 213 -14.28 2.58 7.60
CA GLU A 213 -15.46 2.00 8.22
C GLU A 213 -15.11 1.10 9.42
N VAL A 214 -14.10 0.24 9.26
CA VAL A 214 -13.61 -0.64 10.34
C VAL A 214 -13.11 0.17 11.53
N GLU A 215 -12.25 1.15 11.30
CA GLU A 215 -11.74 2.06 12.34
C GLU A 215 -12.89 2.80 13.05
N SER A 216 -13.90 3.25 12.31
CA SER A 216 -15.06 3.91 12.89
C SER A 216 -15.93 2.99 13.73
N ARG A 217 -16.01 1.70 13.40
CA ARG A 217 -16.79 0.71 14.16
C ARG A 217 -16.06 0.24 15.42
N LEU A 218 -14.76 -0.01 15.30
CA LEU A 218 -13.92 -0.41 16.43
C LEU A 218 -13.65 0.76 17.38
N GLY A 219 -13.61 2.00 16.87
CA GLY A 219 -13.23 3.18 17.65
C GLY A 219 -11.71 3.38 17.75
N PHE A 220 -10.93 2.58 17.03
CA PHE A 220 -9.46 2.59 17.03
C PHE A 220 -8.91 2.94 15.66
N LYS A 221 -7.80 3.70 15.64
CA LYS A 221 -6.99 3.89 14.45
C LYS A 221 -6.10 2.67 14.27
N LEU A 222 -6.28 1.91 13.18
CA LEU A 222 -5.44 0.74 12.92
C LEU A 222 -3.99 1.16 12.65
N PRO A 223 -3.00 0.34 13.03
CA PRO A 223 -1.60 0.63 12.77
C PRO A 223 -1.36 0.82 11.28
N ARG A 224 -0.58 1.84 10.94
CA ARG A 224 -0.36 2.22 9.53
C ARG A 224 0.32 1.10 8.75
N ASP A 225 1.32 0.48 9.35
CA ASP A 225 2.08 -0.62 8.78
C ASP A 225 1.23 -1.88 8.59
N TYR A 226 0.32 -2.19 9.52
CA TYR A 226 -0.68 -3.25 9.37
C TYR A 226 -1.58 -3.02 8.14
N VAL A 227 -2.15 -1.83 8.01
CA VAL A 227 -3.01 -1.47 6.86
C VAL A 227 -2.21 -1.47 5.55
N GLU A 228 -1.00 -0.91 5.55
CA GLU A 228 -0.15 -0.85 4.35
C GLU A 228 0.30 -2.25 3.91
N PHE A 229 0.57 -3.17 4.85
CA PHE A 229 0.92 -4.56 4.57
C PHE A 229 -0.26 -5.27 3.88
N PHE A 230 -1.46 -5.25 4.47
CA PHE A 230 -2.63 -5.94 3.91
C PHE A 230 -3.08 -5.39 2.55
N LYS A 231 -2.86 -4.10 2.29
CA LYS A 231 -3.11 -3.50 0.96
C LYS A 231 -2.10 -3.95 -0.10
N GLN A 232 -0.88 -4.28 0.31
CA GLN A 232 0.19 -4.68 -0.60
C GLN A 232 0.19 -6.18 -0.88
N THR A 233 -0.27 -6.98 0.09
CA THR A 233 -0.23 -8.44 0.05
C THR A 233 -1.65 -9.02 0.04
N GLN A 234 -2.13 -9.53 1.16
CA GLN A 234 -3.43 -10.15 1.38
C GLN A 234 -4.09 -9.57 2.63
N ASN A 235 -5.42 -9.40 2.59
CA ASN A 235 -6.23 -8.86 3.67
C ASN A 235 -6.68 -9.98 4.62
N GLY A 236 -5.79 -10.43 5.50
CA GLY A 236 -5.99 -11.56 6.39
C GLY A 236 -5.74 -12.92 5.73
N GLY A 237 -5.74 -13.99 6.53
CA GLY A 237 -5.39 -15.35 6.11
C GLY A 237 -4.41 -16.01 7.07
N THR A 238 -3.83 -17.12 6.64
CA THR A 238 -2.85 -17.88 7.43
C THR A 238 -1.43 -17.56 6.94
N PRO A 239 -0.52 -17.10 7.81
CA PRO A 239 0.90 -16.95 7.46
C PRO A 239 1.61 -18.29 7.31
N LYS A 240 2.66 -18.37 6.48
CA LYS A 240 3.54 -19.56 6.39
C LYS A 240 4.39 -19.78 7.65
N ARG A 241 4.69 -18.69 8.36
CA ARG A 241 5.47 -18.68 9.60
C ARG A 241 4.58 -18.13 10.70
N THR A 242 4.40 -18.87 11.77
CA THR A 242 3.34 -18.64 12.76
C THR A 242 3.86 -18.45 14.18
N CYS A 243 5.08 -18.90 14.49
CA CYS A 243 5.65 -18.87 15.84
C CYS A 243 6.39 -17.56 16.10
N TYR A 244 6.06 -16.80 17.14
CA TYR A 244 6.75 -15.53 17.46
C TYR A 244 7.81 -15.65 18.55
N GLU A 245 7.81 -16.72 19.33
CA GLU A 245 8.88 -17.10 20.27
C GLU A 245 8.68 -18.58 20.61
N GLU A 246 9.74 -19.39 20.53
CA GLU A 246 9.72 -20.88 20.49
C GLU A 246 9.08 -21.58 21.72
N GLU A 247 8.68 -20.83 22.75
CA GLU A 247 7.96 -21.37 23.92
C GLU A 247 6.81 -20.46 24.39
N VAL A 248 6.53 -19.34 23.70
CA VAL A 248 5.52 -18.35 24.15
C VAL A 248 4.22 -18.49 23.37
N GLY A 249 4.30 -18.70 22.05
CA GLY A 249 3.10 -18.97 21.29
C GLY A 249 3.22 -18.80 19.79
N SER A 250 2.13 -19.15 19.13
CA SER A 250 1.95 -19.06 17.69
C SER A 250 0.57 -18.50 17.35
N ILE A 251 0.42 -18.06 16.11
CA ILE A 251 -0.87 -17.68 15.53
C ILE A 251 -1.34 -18.72 14.52
N SER A 252 -2.64 -18.96 14.43
CA SER A 252 -3.23 -19.83 13.41
C SER A 252 -3.70 -19.05 12.18
N ASN A 253 -4.18 -17.81 12.38
CA ASN A 253 -4.60 -16.93 11.31
C ASN A 253 -4.51 -15.47 11.73
N MET A 254 -4.62 -14.57 10.75
CA MET A 254 -4.86 -13.15 10.94
C MET A 254 -6.20 -12.77 10.34
N TYR A 255 -7.04 -12.09 11.12
CA TYR A 255 -8.32 -11.60 10.66
C TYR A 255 -8.18 -10.58 9.54
N GLY A 256 -9.11 -10.63 8.59
CA GLY A 256 -9.22 -9.62 7.55
C GLY A 256 -9.73 -8.28 8.11
N ILE A 257 -9.24 -7.17 7.55
CA ILE A 257 -9.84 -5.85 7.78
C ILE A 257 -11.16 -5.80 7.01
N GLY A 258 -12.27 -5.93 7.73
CA GLY A 258 -13.62 -5.92 7.18
C GLY A 258 -14.71 -5.87 8.24
N THR A 259 -15.96 -5.79 7.78
CA THR A 259 -17.17 -5.70 8.62
C THR A 259 -18.15 -6.85 8.42
N GLY A 260 -17.77 -7.89 7.68
CA GLY A 260 -18.65 -9.02 7.39
C GLY A 260 -18.71 -10.00 8.57
N ASP A 261 -19.76 -10.82 8.59
CA ASP A 261 -20.02 -11.82 9.63
C ASP A 261 -19.04 -13.04 9.60
N GLY A 262 -17.91 -12.90 8.89
CA GLY A 262 -16.84 -13.90 8.84
C GLY A 262 -15.65 -13.52 9.73
N GLU A 263 -14.50 -14.16 9.52
CA GLU A 263 -13.22 -13.96 10.24
C GLU A 263 -12.58 -12.59 9.90
N THR A 264 -13.30 -11.52 10.21
CA THR A 264 -12.88 -10.14 10.05
C THR A 264 -12.82 -9.44 11.41
N LEU A 265 -12.00 -8.39 11.51
CA LEU A 265 -11.81 -7.65 12.76
C LEU A 265 -13.13 -7.24 13.44
N VAL A 266 -14.05 -6.64 12.68
CA VAL A 266 -15.35 -6.23 13.25
C VAL A 266 -16.26 -7.43 13.44
N GLY A 267 -16.27 -8.38 12.50
CA GLY A 267 -17.11 -9.58 12.59
C GLY A 267 -16.88 -10.38 13.87
N MET A 268 -15.62 -10.45 14.32
CA MET A 268 -15.24 -11.18 15.52
C MET A 268 -15.19 -10.32 16.79
N SER A 269 -15.11 -8.99 16.67
CA SER A 269 -14.95 -8.10 17.83
C SER A 269 -16.04 -8.24 18.89
N ASP A 270 -17.32 -8.39 18.48
CA ASP A 270 -18.42 -8.50 19.44
C ASP A 270 -18.33 -9.78 20.27
N ASN A 271 -17.89 -10.90 19.67
CA ASN A 271 -17.68 -12.17 20.36
C ASN A 271 -16.58 -12.01 21.41
N TRP A 272 -15.41 -11.49 21.02
CA TRP A 272 -14.28 -11.37 21.94
C TRP A 272 -14.58 -10.44 23.11
N LEU A 273 -15.23 -9.30 22.86
CA LEU A 273 -15.49 -8.31 23.90
C LEU A 273 -16.67 -8.66 24.80
N ASN A 274 -17.76 -9.21 24.27
CA ASN A 274 -18.99 -9.40 25.05
C ASN A 274 -19.20 -10.84 25.52
N GLU A 275 -18.72 -11.83 24.77
CA GLU A 275 -18.86 -13.25 25.13
C GLU A 275 -17.64 -13.75 25.90
N TRP A 276 -16.44 -13.33 25.48
CA TRP A 276 -15.19 -13.74 26.12
C TRP A 276 -14.59 -12.70 27.07
N GLU A 277 -15.26 -11.55 27.22
CA GLU A 277 -14.91 -10.46 28.14
C GLU A 277 -13.46 -9.94 28.01
N TYR A 278 -12.87 -10.10 26.82
CA TYR A 278 -11.53 -9.59 26.53
C TYR A 278 -11.46 -8.06 26.68
N PRO A 279 -10.28 -7.50 27.07
CA PRO A 279 -10.11 -6.06 27.25
C PRO A 279 -10.57 -5.19 26.07
N ASN A 280 -11.36 -4.16 26.36
CA ASN A 280 -11.95 -3.28 25.35
C ASN A 280 -11.05 -2.13 24.87
N ASP A 281 -9.82 -2.08 25.36
CA ASP A 281 -8.74 -1.16 24.94
C ASP A 281 -7.77 -1.82 23.95
N CYS A 282 -8.16 -2.96 23.38
CA CYS A 282 -7.38 -3.73 22.42
C CYS A 282 -8.14 -3.97 21.11
N VAL A 283 -7.39 -4.22 20.03
CA VAL A 283 -7.94 -4.75 18.77
C VAL A 283 -7.32 -6.12 18.49
N TYR A 284 -8.13 -7.16 18.61
CA TYR A 284 -7.77 -8.56 18.39
C TYR A 284 -7.67 -8.84 16.89
N PHE A 285 -6.47 -9.15 16.40
CA PHE A 285 -6.21 -9.26 14.97
C PHE A 285 -5.73 -10.64 14.52
N ALA A 286 -5.33 -11.52 15.43
CA ALA A 286 -4.89 -12.87 15.11
C ALA A 286 -5.31 -13.87 16.17
N GLU A 287 -5.80 -15.03 15.71
CA GLU A 287 -6.12 -16.18 16.55
C GLU A 287 -4.88 -17.01 16.80
N THR A 288 -4.88 -17.72 17.92
CA THR A 288 -3.88 -18.72 18.27
C THR A 288 -4.50 -20.13 18.16
N PRO A 289 -3.68 -21.20 18.19
CA PRO A 289 -4.19 -22.57 18.17
C PRO A 289 -5.07 -22.94 19.37
N SER A 290 -5.13 -22.09 20.41
CA SER A 290 -5.93 -22.37 21.61
C SER A 290 -7.43 -22.22 21.39
N ALA A 291 -7.87 -21.73 20.22
CA ALA A 291 -9.26 -21.45 19.90
C ALA A 291 -9.90 -20.40 20.84
N GLY A 292 -9.14 -19.35 21.18
CA GLY A 292 -9.63 -18.15 21.87
C GLY A 292 -9.32 -18.09 23.36
N HIS A 293 -8.63 -19.08 23.93
CA HIS A 293 -8.12 -19.01 25.32
C HIS A 293 -6.96 -18.02 25.46
N ASP A 294 -6.28 -17.73 24.36
CA ASP A 294 -5.37 -16.60 24.23
C ASP A 294 -5.52 -15.97 22.84
N MET A 295 -5.21 -14.67 22.75
CA MET A 295 -5.38 -13.91 21.52
C MET A 295 -4.22 -12.93 21.31
N VAL A 296 -3.84 -12.71 20.05
CA VAL A 296 -2.87 -11.68 19.68
C VAL A 296 -3.61 -10.39 19.28
N ALA A 297 -3.22 -9.28 19.90
CA ALA A 297 -3.91 -8.01 19.80
C ALA A 297 -2.98 -6.81 19.67
N PHE A 298 -3.51 -5.72 19.12
CA PHE A 298 -2.96 -4.38 19.26
C PHE A 298 -3.41 -3.79 20.59
N ASP A 299 -2.47 -3.45 21.47
CA ASP A 299 -2.74 -2.86 22.78
C ASP A 299 -2.68 -1.33 22.72
N TYR A 300 -3.82 -0.67 22.98
CA TYR A 300 -3.94 0.79 23.01
C TYR A 300 -4.02 1.36 24.44
N SER A 301 -3.85 0.55 25.48
CA SER A 301 -3.96 1.00 26.88
C SER A 301 -3.07 2.21 27.21
N GLU A 302 -1.84 2.21 26.71
CA GLU A 302 -0.88 3.29 26.95
C GLU A 302 -0.99 4.44 25.94
N CYS A 303 -1.14 4.12 24.64
CA CYS A 303 -1.07 5.11 23.56
C CYS A 303 -2.43 5.75 23.23
N GLY A 304 -3.52 5.18 23.74
CA GLY A 304 -4.89 5.58 23.47
C GLY A 304 -5.34 5.21 22.04
N PRO A 305 -6.65 5.32 21.74
CA PRO A 305 -7.26 4.75 20.54
C PRO A 305 -6.78 5.32 19.20
N GLN A 306 -5.97 6.38 19.21
CA GLN A 306 -5.43 7.05 18.03
C GLN A 306 -3.89 6.99 17.98
N GLY A 307 -3.28 6.30 18.94
CA GLY A 307 -1.84 6.16 19.07
C GLY A 307 -1.24 5.07 18.18
N SER A 308 0.02 4.74 18.43
CA SER A 308 0.71 3.61 17.83
C SER A 308 0.77 2.48 18.87
N PRO A 309 -0.04 1.43 18.74
CA PRO A 309 -0.10 0.35 19.73
C PRO A 309 1.07 -0.62 19.58
N SER A 310 1.43 -1.27 20.68
CA SER A 310 2.28 -2.47 20.64
C SER A 310 1.47 -3.71 20.31
N VAL A 311 2.15 -4.82 20.00
CA VAL A 311 1.55 -6.13 19.81
C VAL A 311 1.71 -6.95 21.09
N VAL A 312 0.63 -7.54 21.59
CA VAL A 312 0.58 -8.35 22.81
C VAL A 312 -0.12 -9.68 22.53
N ASN A 313 0.27 -10.74 23.26
CA ASN A 313 -0.58 -11.91 23.51
C ASN A 313 -1.35 -11.66 24.82
N ILE A 314 -2.64 -12.00 24.84
CA ILE A 314 -3.48 -11.87 26.03
C ILE A 314 -4.04 -13.24 26.38
N ASP A 315 -3.69 -13.75 27.55
CA ASP A 315 -4.16 -15.03 28.09
C ASP A 315 -5.45 -14.81 28.90
N GLN A 316 -6.57 -15.36 28.42
CA GLN A 316 -7.87 -15.26 29.07
C GLN A 316 -7.93 -16.01 30.40
N GLU A 317 -7.23 -17.15 30.51
CA GLU A 317 -7.20 -17.95 31.74
C GLU A 317 -6.26 -17.34 32.78
N GLY A 318 -5.26 -16.60 32.32
CA GLY A 318 -4.29 -15.83 33.12
C GLY A 318 -4.77 -14.45 33.55
N ASP A 319 -6.06 -14.27 33.88
CA ASP A 319 -6.65 -12.98 34.26
C ASP A 319 -6.44 -11.85 33.22
N TYR A 320 -6.40 -12.19 31.93
CA TYR A 320 -6.12 -11.26 30.82
C TYR A 320 -4.74 -10.61 30.91
N GLU A 321 -3.73 -11.33 31.42
CA GLU A 321 -2.34 -10.90 31.42
C GLU A 321 -1.89 -10.55 30.00
N ARG A 322 -1.23 -9.39 29.85
CA ARG A 322 -0.77 -8.87 28.56
C ARG A 322 0.72 -9.09 28.43
N ASN A 323 1.10 -10.06 27.59
CA ASN A 323 2.47 -10.38 27.29
C ASN A 323 2.89 -9.64 26.02
N LYS A 324 3.76 -8.63 26.16
CA LYS A 324 4.23 -7.84 25.01
C LYS A 324 5.13 -8.67 24.11
N ILE A 325 4.80 -8.71 22.82
CA ILE A 325 5.53 -9.43 21.78
C ILE A 325 6.44 -8.48 21.00
N ALA A 326 5.91 -7.34 20.53
CA ALA A 326 6.62 -6.42 19.67
C ALA A 326 6.18 -4.96 19.85
N ASP A 327 7.03 -4.00 19.49
CA ASP A 327 6.69 -2.57 19.53
C ASP A 327 5.80 -2.13 18.36
N SER A 328 5.71 -2.94 17.30
CA SER A 328 4.89 -2.67 16.12
C SER A 328 4.48 -3.94 15.38
N PHE A 329 3.46 -3.83 14.52
CA PHE A 329 3.06 -4.93 13.63
C PHE A 329 4.20 -5.36 12.71
N SER A 330 4.95 -4.40 12.19
CA SER A 330 6.11 -4.61 11.34
C SER A 330 7.23 -5.43 11.99
N GLU A 331 7.44 -5.28 13.30
CA GLU A 331 8.39 -6.11 14.04
C GLU A 331 7.82 -7.50 14.28
N PHE A 332 6.55 -7.58 14.68
CA PHE A 332 5.84 -8.83 14.89
C PHE A 332 5.90 -9.75 13.65
N ILE A 333 5.54 -9.28 12.45
CA ILE A 333 5.56 -10.15 11.26
C ILE A 333 6.95 -10.58 10.82
N ARG A 334 8.00 -9.83 11.21
CA ARG A 334 9.40 -10.16 10.86
C ARG A 334 10.03 -11.18 11.79
N MET A 335 9.50 -11.34 13.00
CA MET A 335 10.02 -12.29 13.97
C MET A 335 9.38 -13.69 13.83
N LEU A 336 8.29 -13.82 13.06
CA LEU A 336 7.60 -15.09 12.88
C LEU A 336 8.53 -16.14 12.24
N LYS A 337 8.60 -17.30 12.88
CA LYS A 337 9.36 -18.48 12.48
C LYS A 337 8.42 -19.61 12.00
N PRO A 338 8.92 -20.54 11.16
CA PRO A 338 8.19 -21.77 10.89
C PRO A 338 7.93 -22.54 12.20
N GLU A 339 6.88 -23.35 12.21
CA GLU A 339 6.70 -24.35 13.26
C GLU A 339 7.78 -25.43 13.09
N GLU A 340 8.48 -25.80 14.16
CA GLU A 340 9.45 -26.90 14.08
C GLU A 340 8.68 -28.22 13.97
N ASP A 341 8.96 -29.00 12.92
CA ASP A 341 8.47 -30.37 12.80
C ASP A 341 9.15 -31.26 13.87
N ASP A 342 8.39 -31.69 14.89
CA ASP A 342 8.82 -32.63 15.95
C ASP A 342 9.18 -34.04 15.43
#